data_AF-A0A5B7CLQ8-F1
#
_entry.id   AF-A0A5B7CLQ8-F1
#
_cell.length_a   1.000
_cell.length_b   1.000
_cell.length_c   1.000
_cell.angle_alpha   90.00
_cell.angle_beta   90.00
_cell.angle_gamma   90.00
#
_symmetry.space_group_name_H-M   'P 1'
#
loop_
_entity.id
_entity.type
_entity.pdbx_description
1 polymer ?
#
loop_
_entity_poly.entity_id
_entity_poly.type
_entity_poly.pdbx_seq_one_letter_code
_entity_poly.pdbx_strand_id
1 'polypeptide(L)'
;MMKLVRKAPLTCRGNVTLFPQSTFYPVRYNEFEYYFLPGFGNKFNEVSEKGLGYFVKTFSRAFALHFWNKMSKNHQVEVNRNSVYEVVAKRFCPITYRVATAESDIF
;
A
#
# COMPACT_ATOMS: atom_id res chain seq x y z
N MET A 1 11.07 -13.88 22.55
CA MET A 1 11.30 -14.80 21.41
C MET A 1 12.00 -14.05 20.28
N MET A 2 13.29 -14.28 20.06
CA MET A 2 14.03 -13.74 18.91
C MET A 2 13.62 -14.49 17.65
N LYS A 3 13.08 -13.78 16.65
CA LYS A 3 12.85 -14.35 15.31
C LYS A 3 14.21 -14.57 14.66
N LEU A 4 14.52 -15.82 14.32
CA LEU A 4 15.58 -16.17 13.38
C LEU A 4 15.29 -15.52 12.03
N VAL A 5 15.83 -14.32 11.81
CA VAL A 5 16.10 -13.83 10.47
C VAL A 5 17.27 -14.69 9.99
N ARG A 6 17.01 -15.70 9.15
CA ARG A 6 18.10 -16.42 8.48
C ARG A 6 18.91 -15.36 7.72
N LYS A 7 20.14 -15.08 8.18
CA LYS A 7 21.13 -14.29 7.45
C LYS A 7 21.27 -14.96 6.09
N ALA A 8 20.87 -14.27 5.03
CA ALA A 8 21.21 -14.71 3.68
C ALA A 8 22.73 -14.92 3.61
N PRO A 9 23.23 -15.92 2.86
CA PRO A 9 24.66 -16.10 2.67
C PRO A 9 25.27 -14.77 2.22
N LEU A 10 26.39 -14.39 2.85
CA LEU A 10 27.07 -13.10 2.68
C LEU A 10 27.59 -12.82 1.25
N THR A 11 27.35 -13.71 0.29
CA THR A 11 27.96 -13.68 -1.04
C THR A 11 26.94 -13.91 -2.14
N CYS A 12 26.01 -12.96 -2.31
CA CYS A 12 25.44 -12.74 -3.63
C CYS A 12 26.57 -12.18 -4.52
N ARG A 13 26.99 -12.88 -5.57
CA ARG A 13 27.94 -12.32 -6.55
C ARG A 13 27.22 -11.21 -7.32
N GLY A 14 27.69 -9.96 -7.18
CA GLY A 14 27.13 -8.77 -7.82
C GLY A 14 26.67 -7.70 -6.83
N ASN A 15 26.44 -6.47 -7.32
CA ASN A 15 25.89 -5.36 -6.55
C ASN A 15 24.40 -5.59 -6.25
N VAL A 16 24.10 -6.48 -5.32
CA VAL A 16 22.74 -6.79 -4.88
C VAL A 16 22.45 -6.06 -3.56
N THR A 17 21.44 -5.20 -3.56
CA THR A 17 20.95 -4.54 -2.35
C THR A 17 19.82 -5.35 -1.72
N LEU A 18 20.03 -5.83 -0.49
CA LEU A 18 19.01 -6.49 0.31
C LEU A 18 18.20 -5.45 1.09
N PHE A 19 16.93 -5.30 0.77
CA PHE A 19 16.02 -4.42 1.51
C PHE A 19 15.35 -5.14 2.68
N PRO A 20 15.02 -4.42 3.78
CA PRO A 20 14.29 -5.00 4.90
C PRO A 20 12.88 -5.45 4.49
N GLN A 21 12.30 -6.40 5.23
CA GLN A 21 10.93 -6.87 4.98
C GLN A 21 9.90 -5.74 4.93
N SER A 22 10.11 -4.68 5.72
CA SER A 22 9.26 -3.47 5.74
C SER A 22 9.27 -2.68 4.44
N THR A 23 10.18 -2.96 3.50
CA THR A 23 10.14 -2.39 2.14
C THR A 23 9.16 -3.13 1.23
N PHE A 24 8.91 -4.43 1.48
CA PHE A 24 8.07 -5.29 0.63
C PHE A 24 6.70 -5.57 1.21
N TYR A 25 6.59 -5.69 2.54
CA TYR A 25 5.34 -5.98 3.25
C TYR A 25 5.07 -4.90 4.28
N PRO A 26 4.83 -3.66 3.82
CA PRO A 26 4.78 -2.53 4.71
C PRO A 26 3.43 -2.53 5.46
N VAL A 27 2.40 -3.27 5.01
CA VAL A 27 1.11 -3.50 5.71
C VAL A 27 0.85 -5.00 5.79
N ARG A 28 0.24 -5.46 6.88
CA ARG A 28 -0.03 -6.88 7.06
C ARG A 28 -1.23 -7.34 6.24
N TYR A 29 -1.21 -8.61 5.85
CA TYR A 29 -2.26 -9.19 5.01
C TYR A 29 -3.65 -9.14 5.66
N ASN A 30 -3.74 -9.16 6.99
CA ASN A 30 -5.01 -9.11 7.74
C ASN A 30 -5.55 -7.68 7.93
N GLU A 31 -4.82 -6.69 7.45
CA GLU A 31 -5.16 -5.25 7.53
C GLU A 31 -5.47 -4.67 6.14
N PHE A 32 -5.57 -5.53 5.12
CA PHE A 32 -5.71 -5.10 3.73
C PHE A 32 -7.01 -4.34 3.45
N GLU A 33 -8.06 -4.59 4.23
CA GLU A 33 -9.38 -3.96 4.03
C GLU A 33 -9.31 -2.44 4.19
N TYR A 34 -8.41 -1.93 5.05
CA TYR A 34 -8.20 -0.50 5.25
C TYR A 34 -7.80 0.27 3.98
N TYR A 35 -7.30 -0.45 2.96
CA TYR A 35 -7.01 0.17 1.67
C TYR A 35 -8.25 0.63 0.92
N PHE A 36 -9.35 -0.10 1.10
CA PHE A 36 -10.57 0.01 0.30
C PHE A 36 -11.67 0.78 1.04
N LEU A 37 -11.61 0.86 2.38
CA LEU A 37 -12.62 1.52 3.19
C LEU A 37 -12.73 3.04 2.90
N PRO A 38 -13.94 3.57 2.65
CA PRO A 38 -14.22 5.00 2.52
C PRO A 38 -13.69 5.84 3.70
N GLY A 39 -13.18 7.03 3.42
CA GLY A 39 -12.73 8.01 4.42
C GLY A 39 -11.41 7.68 5.11
N PHE A 40 -10.88 6.47 4.99
CA PHE A 40 -9.58 6.10 5.58
C PHE A 40 -8.40 6.82 4.92
N GLY A 41 -8.54 7.23 3.66
CA GLY A 41 -7.57 8.07 2.96
C GLY A 41 -7.43 9.47 3.54
N ASN A 42 -8.42 10.00 4.27
CA ASN A 42 -8.27 11.27 4.98
C ASN A 42 -7.18 11.19 6.05
N LYS A 43 -7.00 10.01 6.63
CA LYS A 43 -5.97 9.71 7.62
C LYS A 43 -4.60 9.40 7.00
N PHE A 44 -4.51 9.35 5.67
CA PHE A 44 -3.24 9.18 4.97
C PHE A 44 -2.29 10.33 5.33
N ASN A 45 -2.77 11.58 5.28
CA ASN A 45 -1.96 12.76 5.55
C ASN A 45 -1.90 13.15 7.05
N GLU A 46 -2.64 12.47 7.93
CA GLU A 46 -2.62 12.74 9.37
C GLU A 46 -1.35 12.15 10.01
N VAL A 47 -0.36 12.99 10.26
CA VAL A 47 0.81 12.65 11.07
C VAL A 47 0.38 12.61 12.54
N SER A 48 -0.02 11.44 13.04
CA SER A 48 -0.24 11.25 14.49
C SER A 48 0.83 10.32 15.07
N GLU A 49 1.44 10.73 16.18
CA GLU A 49 2.44 9.95 16.94
C GLU A 49 1.89 8.62 17.49
N LYS A 50 0.56 8.41 17.47
CA LYS A 50 -0.09 7.28 18.16
C LYS A 50 -1.09 6.46 17.35
N GLY A 51 -1.24 6.63 16.03
CA GLY A 51 -2.20 5.75 15.35
C GLY A 51 -2.18 5.65 13.84
N LEU A 52 -1.89 6.71 13.08
CA LEU A 52 -2.10 6.64 11.62
C LEU A 52 -1.10 7.35 10.72
N GLY A 53 0.02 7.84 11.27
CA GLY A 53 1.24 8.11 10.50
C GLY A 53 1.87 6.86 9.86
N TYR A 54 1.24 5.68 10.04
CA TYR A 54 1.64 4.42 9.45
C TYR A 54 1.64 4.52 7.92
N PHE A 55 0.51 4.76 7.27
CA PHE A 55 0.40 4.61 5.81
C PHE A 55 1.34 5.53 5.01
N VAL A 56 1.45 6.82 5.35
CA VAL A 56 2.41 7.71 4.66
C VAL A 56 3.86 7.30 4.87
N LYS A 57 4.25 6.94 6.10
CA LYS A 57 5.62 6.48 6.40
C LYS A 57 5.93 5.11 5.81
N THR A 58 4.91 4.26 5.71
CA THR A 58 4.92 2.91 5.18
C THR A 58 5.08 2.94 3.66
N PHE A 59 4.33 3.81 2.97
CA PHE A 59 4.39 3.93 1.52
C PHE A 59 5.58 4.77 1.03
N SER A 60 6.10 5.72 1.81
CA SER A 60 7.29 6.48 1.42
C SER A 60 8.56 5.63 1.30
N ARG A 61 8.54 4.42 1.86
CA ARG A 61 9.65 3.45 1.82
C ARG A 61 9.43 2.31 0.83
N ALA A 62 8.24 2.23 0.22
CA ALA A 62 7.87 1.14 -0.66
C ALA A 62 8.19 1.50 -2.11
N PHE A 63 8.75 0.54 -2.86
CA PHE A 63 9.00 0.70 -4.30
C PHE A 63 7.76 0.44 -5.14
N ALA A 64 6.90 -0.47 -4.69
CA ALA A 64 5.67 -0.86 -5.36
C ALA A 64 4.61 -1.22 -4.33
N LEU A 65 3.34 -0.98 -4.67
CA LEU A 65 2.18 -1.27 -3.83
C LEU A 65 1.28 -2.27 -4.53
N HIS A 66 1.02 -3.38 -3.86
CA HIS A 66 0.20 -4.47 -4.37
C HIS A 66 -1.04 -4.63 -3.49
N PHE A 67 -2.17 -4.10 -3.94
CA PHE A 67 -3.41 -4.03 -3.17
C PHE A 67 -4.32 -5.25 -3.37
N TRP A 68 -4.38 -5.80 -4.60
CA TRP A 68 -5.28 -6.90 -4.95
C TRP A 68 -4.62 -8.26 -4.80
N ASN A 69 -5.27 -9.15 -4.05
CA ASN A 69 -4.87 -10.54 -3.89
C ASN A 69 -6.14 -11.42 -3.80
N LYS A 70 -5.97 -12.71 -3.52
CA LYS A 70 -7.08 -13.68 -3.40
C LYS A 70 -8.18 -13.23 -2.41
N MET A 71 -7.81 -12.50 -1.36
CA MET A 71 -8.72 -12.00 -0.32
C MET A 71 -9.40 -10.68 -0.74
N SER A 72 -8.68 -9.77 -1.38
CA SER A 72 -9.23 -8.48 -1.83
C SER A 72 -9.94 -8.50 -3.17
N LYS A 73 -9.98 -9.64 -3.88
CA LYS A 73 -10.59 -9.74 -5.22
C LYS A 73 -12.05 -9.26 -5.31
N ASN A 74 -12.79 -9.35 -4.20
CA ASN A 74 -14.20 -8.96 -4.13
C ASN A 74 -14.39 -7.58 -3.46
N HIS A 75 -13.32 -6.92 -3.02
CA HIS A 75 -13.42 -5.58 -2.47
C HIS A 75 -13.55 -4.57 -3.61
N GLN A 76 -14.58 -3.75 -3.50
CA GLN A 76 -14.82 -2.65 -4.41
C GLN A 76 -14.15 -1.39 -3.85
N VAL A 77 -13.60 -0.58 -4.75
CA VAL A 77 -13.18 0.78 -4.44
C VAL A 77 -14.34 1.68 -4.83
N GLU A 78 -14.96 2.34 -3.86
CA GLU A 78 -15.88 3.42 -4.17
C GLU A 78 -15.10 4.65 -4.64
N VAL A 79 -15.43 5.15 -5.83
CA VAL A 79 -14.80 6.33 -6.43
C VAL A 79 -15.23 7.59 -5.65
N ASN A 80 -14.31 8.53 -5.45
CA ASN A 80 -14.53 9.80 -4.73
C ASN A 80 -14.93 9.64 -3.25
N ARG A 81 -14.52 8.53 -2.62
CA ARG A 81 -14.77 8.27 -1.19
C ARG A 81 -13.52 8.43 -0.31
N ASN A 82 -12.40 8.84 -0.89
CA ASN A 82 -11.12 8.98 -0.22
C ASN A 82 -10.72 7.71 0.54
N SER A 83 -10.70 6.56 -0.13
CA SER A 83 -10.00 5.38 0.40
C SER A 83 -8.48 5.58 0.36
N VAL A 84 -7.71 4.79 1.11
CA VAL A 84 -6.24 4.86 1.04
C VAL A 84 -5.74 4.50 -0.36
N TYR A 85 -6.33 3.48 -1.00
CA TYR A 85 -6.05 3.13 -2.38
C TYR A 85 -6.25 4.32 -3.31
N GLU A 86 -7.40 5.00 -3.21
CA GLU A 86 -7.74 6.13 -4.06
C GLU A 86 -6.75 7.28 -3.91
N VAL A 87 -6.38 7.63 -2.67
CA VAL A 87 -5.39 8.69 -2.39
C VAL A 87 -4.03 8.36 -3.00
N VAL A 88 -3.57 7.11 -2.85
CA VAL A 88 -2.31 6.63 -3.44
C VAL A 88 -2.38 6.64 -4.97
N ALA A 89 -3.45 6.11 -5.55
CA ALA A 89 -3.61 5.99 -7.00
C ALA A 89 -3.67 7.38 -7.66
N LYS A 90 -4.44 8.32 -7.10
CA LYS A 90 -4.48 9.71 -7.55
C LYS A 90 -3.10 10.38 -7.50
N ARG A 91 -2.31 10.10 -6.46
CA ARG A 91 -0.99 10.72 -6.25
C ARG A 91 0.11 10.16 -7.15
N PHE A 92 0.20 8.84 -7.26
CA PHE A 92 1.35 8.17 -7.90
C PHE A 92 1.04 7.63 -9.30
N CYS A 93 -0.24 7.39 -9.63
CA CYS A 93 -0.67 6.88 -10.93
C CYS A 93 -1.87 7.66 -11.50
N PRO A 94 -1.79 9.00 -11.65
CA PRO A 94 -2.95 9.84 -11.96
C PRO A 94 -3.62 9.51 -13.29
N ILE A 95 -2.85 9.15 -14.32
CA ILE A 95 -3.40 8.77 -15.63
C ILE A 95 -4.18 7.47 -15.52
N THR A 96 -3.60 6.45 -14.87
CA THR A 96 -4.25 5.16 -14.64
C THR A 96 -5.53 5.32 -13.84
N TYR A 97 -5.49 6.11 -12.77
CA TYR A 97 -6.68 6.40 -11.96
C TYR A 97 -7.78 7.02 -12.83
N ARG A 98 -7.46 8.07 -13.60
CA ARG A 98 -8.42 8.72 -14.48
C ARG A 98 -9.04 7.77 -15.49
N VAL A 99 -8.25 6.91 -16.14
CA VAL A 99 -8.77 5.94 -17.11
C VAL A 99 -9.68 4.91 -16.42
N ALA A 100 -9.24 4.36 -15.29
CA ALA A 100 -10.01 3.36 -14.55
C ALA A 100 -11.34 3.90 -14.00
N THR A 101 -11.42 5.20 -13.68
CA THR A 101 -12.65 5.81 -13.18
C THR A 101 -13.50 6.50 -14.25
N ALA A 102 -12.94 6.86 -15.40
CA ALA A 102 -13.74 7.41 -16.50
C ALA A 102 -14.73 6.38 -17.05
N GLU A 103 -14.40 5.09 -16.98
CA GLU A 103 -15.33 4.01 -17.34
C GLU A 103 -16.39 3.74 -16.25
N SER A 104 -16.16 4.17 -15.00
CA SER A 104 -17.17 4.04 -13.93
C SER A 104 -18.25 5.12 -13.96
N ASP A 105 -18.05 6.21 -14.70
CA ASP A 105 -19.06 7.26 -14.91
C ASP A 105 -20.09 6.88 -16.01
N ILE A 106 -19.92 5.72 -16.65
CA ILE A 106 -20.74 5.25 -17.78
C ILE A 106 -21.84 4.27 -17.33
N PHE A 107 -21.85 3.85 -16.05
CA PHE A 107 -22.83 2.93 -15.48
C PHE A 107 -23.68 3.56 -14.38
#